data_AF-A0A7R9R1R1-F1
#
_entry.id   AF-A0A7R9R1R1-F1
#
_cell.length_a   1.000
_cell.length_b   1.000
_cell.length_c   1.000
_cell.angle_alpha   90.00
_cell.angle_beta   90.00
_cell.angle_gamma   90.00
#
_symmetry.space_group_name_H-M   'P 1'
#
loop_
_entity.id
_entity.type
_entity.pdbx_description
1 polymer ?
#
loop_
_entity_poly.entity_id
_entity_poly.type
_entity_poly.pdbx_seq_one_letter_code
_entity_poly.pdbx_strand_id
1 'polypeptide(L)'
;MLSEQKDSQQIWSPSKIITRLGEKINNEESILYWAARNHIPVFCPALTDGSLGDMIYFHTFRNPGLVIDIVQDIRRINTMAVKARKSGMVILGGGLVKHHICNANLMRNGADFSVFINTANEFDGSDAGARPDEAVSWGKIKREAKPVKIYADASLIFPLLVAETFARYHHY
;
A
#
# COMPACT_ATOMS: atom_id res chain seq x y z
N MET A 1 10.83 20.51 1.23
CA MET A 1 10.97 19.28 2.07
C MET A 1 12.08 19.42 3.10
N LEU A 2 13.38 19.45 2.74
CA LEU A 2 14.44 19.60 3.76
C LEU A 2 14.35 20.92 4.54
N SER A 3 14.12 22.04 3.84
CA SER A 3 13.87 23.34 4.48
C SER A 3 12.70 23.27 5.44
N GLU A 4 11.53 22.80 4.98
CA GLU A 4 10.34 22.56 5.81
C GLU A 4 10.65 21.67 7.04
N GLN A 5 11.50 20.65 6.91
CA GLN A 5 11.90 19.82 8.06
C GLN A 5 12.76 20.60 9.08
N LYS A 6 13.66 21.46 8.61
CA LYS A 6 14.54 22.29 9.47
C LYS A 6 13.79 23.44 10.11
N ASP A 7 12.95 24.12 9.33
CA ASP A 7 12.36 25.41 9.68
C ASP A 7 11.03 25.24 10.43
N SER A 8 10.22 24.25 10.05
CA SER A 8 8.89 24.01 10.64
C SER A 8 8.79 22.71 11.43
N GLN A 9 9.92 22.05 11.71
CA GLN A 9 10.01 20.75 12.39
C GLN A 9 9.12 19.66 11.77
N GLN A 10 8.79 19.78 10.48
CA GLN A 10 7.95 18.81 9.80
C GLN A 10 8.72 17.51 9.58
N ILE A 11 8.34 16.44 10.28
CA ILE A 11 8.93 15.12 10.05
C ILE A 11 8.25 14.48 8.85
N TRP A 12 9.04 14.17 7.82
CA TRP A 12 8.56 13.50 6.61
C TRP A 12 8.42 11.99 6.85
N SER A 13 7.38 11.41 6.26
CA SER A 13 7.19 9.96 6.15
C SER A 13 6.93 9.63 4.67
N PRO A 14 7.06 8.36 4.25
CA PRO A 14 6.84 8.01 2.85
C PRO A 14 5.49 8.50 2.30
N SER A 15 4.41 8.30 3.05
CA SER A 15 3.07 8.74 2.63
C SER A 15 2.94 10.25 2.48
N LYS A 16 3.60 11.04 3.34
CA LYS A 16 3.63 12.51 3.21
C LYS A 16 4.41 12.96 1.98
N ILE A 17 5.55 12.33 1.71
CA ILE A 17 6.36 12.60 0.51
C ILE A 17 5.56 12.26 -0.75
N ILE A 18 4.96 11.08 -0.80
CA ILE A 18 4.16 10.64 -1.96
C ILE A 18 2.97 11.58 -2.20
N THR A 19 2.29 12.01 -1.14
CA THR A 19 1.20 13.01 -1.24
C THR A 19 1.72 14.31 -1.84
N ARG A 20 2.86 14.83 -1.34
CA ARG A 20 3.49 16.04 -1.86
C ARG A 20 3.89 15.90 -3.34
N LEU A 21 4.40 14.74 -3.76
CA LEU A 21 4.73 14.47 -5.15
C LEU A 21 3.47 14.45 -6.04
N GLY A 22 2.37 13.87 -5.55
CA GLY A 22 1.06 13.89 -6.21
C GLY A 22 0.49 15.30 -6.38
N GLU A 23 0.64 16.17 -5.37
CA GLU A 23 0.26 17.59 -5.48
C GLU A 23 1.15 18.34 -6.47
N LYS A 24 2.45 18.02 -6.51
CA LYS A 24 3.43 18.73 -7.35
C LYS A 24 3.40 18.32 -8.82
N ILE A 25 3.10 17.06 -9.13
CA ILE A 25 3.05 16.59 -10.53
C ILE A 25 1.90 17.25 -11.31
N ASN A 26 0.79 17.56 -10.62
CA ASN A 26 -0.37 18.27 -11.16
C ASN A 26 -0.82 17.79 -12.56
N ASN A 27 -0.86 16.47 -12.76
CA ASN A 27 -1.26 15.82 -14.00
C ASN A 27 -2.32 14.75 -13.70
N GLU A 28 -3.48 14.88 -14.34
CA GLU A 28 -4.64 13.99 -14.17
C GLU A 28 -4.39 12.56 -14.67
N GLU A 29 -3.35 12.31 -15.46
CA GLU A 29 -2.96 10.94 -15.84
C GLU A 29 -2.22 10.21 -14.71
N SER A 30 -1.80 10.91 -13.65
CA SER A 30 -1.07 10.33 -12.53
C SER A 30 -2.00 9.77 -11.45
N ILE A 31 -1.79 8.51 -11.05
CA ILE A 31 -2.46 7.91 -9.89
C ILE A 31 -2.15 8.72 -8.61
N LEU A 32 -0.93 9.23 -8.45
CA LEU A 32 -0.53 9.98 -7.27
C LEU A 32 -1.23 11.34 -7.18
N TYR A 33 -1.52 11.96 -8.33
CA TYR A 33 -2.34 13.17 -8.38
C TYR A 33 -3.72 12.91 -7.79
N TRP A 34 -4.43 11.89 -8.29
CA TRP A 34 -5.77 11.55 -7.79
C TRP A 34 -5.76 11.07 -6.34
N ALA A 35 -4.72 10.35 -5.90
CA ALA A 35 -4.57 9.94 -4.52
C ALA A 35 -4.45 11.17 -3.59
N ALA A 36 -3.63 12.16 -3.96
CA ALA A 36 -3.49 13.40 -3.20
C ALA A 36 -4.79 14.22 -3.19
N ARG A 37 -5.43 14.40 -4.36
CA ARG A 37 -6.69 15.16 -4.51
C ARG A 37 -7.85 14.57 -3.71
N ASN A 38 -7.92 13.25 -3.58
CA ASN A 38 -8.98 12.55 -2.85
C ASN A 38 -8.58 12.15 -1.43
N HIS A 39 -7.45 12.64 -0.93
CA HIS A 39 -6.93 12.35 0.42
C HIS A 39 -6.74 10.84 0.70
N ILE A 40 -6.40 10.06 -0.34
CA ILE A 40 -6.10 8.63 -0.24
C ILE A 40 -4.61 8.46 0.09
N PRO A 41 -4.25 7.94 1.28
CA PRO A 41 -2.85 7.78 1.66
C PRO A 41 -2.20 6.63 0.88
N VAL A 42 -1.00 6.87 0.36
CA VAL A 42 -0.17 5.84 -0.28
C VAL A 42 0.99 5.51 0.65
N PHE A 43 1.08 4.26 1.11
CA PHE A 43 2.15 3.80 2.00
C PHE A 43 3.23 3.06 1.21
N CYS A 44 4.50 3.41 1.45
CA CYS A 44 5.65 2.73 0.84
C CYS A 44 6.81 2.67 1.84
N PRO A 45 6.87 1.62 2.70
CA PRO A 45 7.91 1.53 3.73
C PRO A 45 9.33 1.51 3.16
N ALA A 46 9.51 0.93 1.98
CA ALA A 46 10.78 0.87 1.26
C ALA A 46 10.89 1.96 0.17
N LEU A 47 10.54 3.21 0.50
CA LEU A 47 10.53 4.33 -0.47
C LEU A 47 11.89 4.57 -1.15
N THR A 48 12.98 4.18 -0.50
CA THR A 48 14.34 4.35 -0.98
C THR A 48 14.78 3.27 -1.97
N ASP A 49 14.00 2.21 -2.18
CA ASP A 49 14.33 1.10 -3.07
C ASP A 49 13.92 1.41 -4.51
N GLY A 50 14.61 2.36 -5.15
CA GLY A 50 14.38 2.75 -6.54
C GLY A 50 14.91 4.13 -6.88
N SER A 51 14.55 4.65 -8.06
CA SER A 51 15.08 5.92 -8.59
C SER A 51 14.87 7.14 -7.68
N LEU A 52 13.77 7.17 -6.91
CA LEU A 52 13.57 8.22 -5.90
C LEU A 52 14.63 8.14 -4.79
N GLY A 53 15.04 6.94 -4.40
CA GLY A 53 16.13 6.69 -3.49
C GLY A 53 17.46 7.24 -4.00
N ASP A 54 17.78 7.05 -5.29
CA ASP A 54 18.97 7.62 -5.92
C ASP A 54 18.97 9.15 -5.83
N MET A 55 17.83 9.78 -6.11
CA MET A 55 17.69 11.23 -6.02
C MET A 55 17.84 11.74 -4.58
N ILE A 56 17.28 11.00 -3.60
CA ILE A 56 17.48 11.31 -2.18
C ILE A 56 18.95 11.17 -1.80
N TYR A 57 19.60 10.09 -2.24
CA TYR A 57 21.03 9.84 -2.02
C TYR A 57 21.90 10.98 -2.56
N PHE A 58 21.75 11.35 -3.83
CA PHE A 58 22.51 12.47 -4.40
C PHE A 58 22.21 13.80 -3.71
N HIS A 59 20.95 14.02 -3.32
CA HIS A 59 20.56 15.20 -2.55
C HIS A 59 21.28 15.27 -1.19
N THR A 60 21.54 14.13 -0.52
CA THR A 60 22.22 14.14 0.79
C THR A 60 23.62 14.75 0.77
N PHE A 61 24.37 14.63 -0.33
CA PHE A 61 25.71 15.22 -0.46
C PHE A 61 25.68 16.73 -0.63
N ARG A 62 24.63 17.27 -1.27
CA ARG A 62 24.46 18.71 -1.49
C ARG A 62 23.78 19.37 -0.30
N ASN A 63 22.81 18.67 0.29
CA ASN A 63 21.89 19.18 1.30
C ASN A 63 21.62 18.08 2.34
N PRO A 64 22.55 17.87 3.30
CA PRO A 64 22.43 16.79 4.28
C PRO A 64 21.30 17.05 5.29
N GLY A 65 20.76 15.94 5.83
CA GLY A 65 19.85 15.93 6.98
C GLY A 65 18.38 15.64 6.69
N LEU A 66 18.00 15.23 5.47
CA LEU A 66 16.62 14.81 5.20
C LEU A 66 16.35 13.49 5.92
N VAL A 67 15.32 13.44 6.76
CA VAL A 67 14.93 12.24 7.51
C VAL A 67 13.55 11.81 7.06
N ILE A 68 13.42 10.52 6.74
CA ILE A 68 12.17 9.91 6.33
C ILE A 68 11.81 8.86 7.38
N ASP A 69 10.80 9.16 8.18
CA ASP A 69 10.35 8.33 9.29
C ASP A 69 9.24 7.36 8.86
N ILE A 70 9.57 6.07 8.86
CA ILE A 70 8.62 4.99 8.56
C ILE A 70 7.72 4.64 9.76
N VAL A 71 8.09 5.03 10.98
CA VAL A 71 7.32 4.74 12.21
C VAL A 71 5.98 5.48 12.21
N GLN A 72 5.97 6.73 11.73
CA GLN A 72 4.73 7.48 11.52
C GLN A 72 3.76 6.77 10.57
N ASP A 73 4.28 6.19 9.48
CA ASP A 73 3.45 5.52 8.48
C ASP A 73 2.88 4.19 8.99
N ILE A 74 3.68 3.36 9.68
CA ILE A 74 3.17 2.10 10.26
C ILE A 74 2.10 2.38 11.33
N ARG A 75 2.28 3.43 12.16
CA ARG A 75 1.24 3.85 13.11
C ARG A 75 -0.03 4.26 12.38
N ARG A 76 0.08 5.03 11.29
CA ARG A 76 -1.07 5.53 10.52
C ARG A 76 -1.85 4.41 9.85
N ILE A 77 -1.21 3.50 9.12
CA ILE A 77 -1.90 2.39 8.44
C ILE A 77 -2.55 1.42 9.43
N ASN A 78 -1.85 1.08 10.53
CA ASN A 78 -2.42 0.21 11.56
C ASN A 78 -3.61 0.86 12.26
N THR A 79 -3.51 2.15 12.61
CA THR A 79 -4.62 2.89 13.23
C THR A 79 -5.82 2.99 12.29
N MET A 80 -5.58 3.17 10.98
CA MET A 80 -6.63 3.18 9.97
C MET A 80 -7.37 1.84 9.92
N ALA A 81 -6.64 0.71 9.97
CA ALA A 81 -7.25 -0.61 10.01
C ALA A 81 -8.05 -0.84 11.31
N VAL A 82 -7.48 -0.53 12.48
CA VAL A 82 -8.15 -0.67 13.79
C VAL A 82 -9.47 0.10 13.86
N LYS A 83 -9.51 1.31 13.31
CA LYS A 83 -10.71 2.17 13.31
C LYS A 83 -11.76 1.76 12.27
N ALA A 84 -11.43 0.87 11.33
CA ALA A 84 -12.34 0.49 10.26
C ALA A 84 -13.42 -0.49 10.75
N ARG A 85 -14.70 -0.11 10.59
CA ARG A 85 -15.85 -0.99 10.91
C ARG A 85 -15.80 -2.31 10.13
N LYS A 86 -15.49 -2.24 8.84
CA LYS A 86 -15.17 -3.37 7.97
C LYS A 86 -13.96 -3.02 7.12
N SER A 87 -13.15 -4.01 6.76
CA SER A 87 -12.04 -3.83 5.82
C SER A 87 -12.07 -4.90 4.74
N GLY A 88 -11.70 -4.48 3.53
CA GLY A 88 -11.50 -5.36 2.38
C GLY A 88 -10.09 -5.16 1.82
N MET A 89 -9.47 -6.25 1.37
CA MET A 89 -8.14 -6.22 0.73
C MET A 89 -8.26 -6.68 -0.71
N VAL A 90 -7.73 -5.88 -1.65
CA VAL A 90 -7.49 -6.28 -3.04
C VAL A 90 -6.00 -6.15 -3.28
N ILE A 91 -5.31 -7.28 -3.43
CA ILE A 91 -3.85 -7.33 -3.50
C ILE A 91 -3.43 -7.91 -4.85
N LEU A 92 -2.73 -7.11 -5.64
CA LEU A 92 -2.12 -7.52 -6.90
C LEU A 92 -0.64 -7.78 -6.65
N GLY A 93 -0.19 -9.02 -6.89
CA GLY A 93 1.18 -9.46 -6.59
C GLY A 93 1.38 -9.97 -5.16
N GLY A 94 2.62 -9.84 -4.66
CA GLY A 94 3.06 -10.38 -3.37
C GLY A 94 4.06 -9.46 -2.65
N GLY A 95 4.96 -10.04 -1.86
CA GLY A 95 6.07 -9.30 -1.23
C GLY A 95 5.62 -8.27 -0.19
N LEU A 96 6.35 -7.15 -0.10
CA LEU A 96 6.14 -6.13 0.94
C LEU A 96 4.71 -5.58 0.95
N VAL A 97 4.12 -5.34 -0.23
CA VAL A 97 2.75 -4.78 -0.33
C VAL A 97 1.72 -5.73 0.26
N LYS A 98 1.80 -7.04 -0.06
CA LYS A 98 0.92 -8.06 0.51
C LYS A 98 1.06 -8.11 2.02
N HIS A 99 2.29 -8.26 2.50
CA HIS A 99 2.53 -8.43 3.93
C HIS A 99 2.11 -7.20 4.73
N HIS A 100 2.43 -5.99 4.26
CA HIS A 100 2.15 -4.76 4.99
C HIS A 100 0.64 -4.50 5.15
N ILE A 101 -0.15 -4.74 4.09
CA ILE A 101 -1.62 -4.60 4.14
C ILE A 101 -2.25 -5.66 5.05
N CYS A 102 -1.83 -6.93 4.93
CA CYS A 102 -2.32 -8.01 5.78
C CYS A 102 -1.95 -7.78 7.26
N ASN A 103 -0.74 -7.30 7.54
CA ASN A 103 -0.28 -7.04 8.91
C ASN A 103 -1.01 -5.85 9.55
N ALA A 104 -1.42 -4.84 8.79
CA ALA A 104 -2.30 -3.80 9.31
C ALA A 104 -3.65 -4.37 9.73
N ASN A 105 -4.21 -5.32 8.96
CA ASN A 105 -5.47 -5.97 9.28
C ASN A 105 -5.39 -6.97 10.42
N LEU A 106 -4.20 -7.49 10.74
CA LEU A 106 -3.97 -8.25 11.99
C LEU A 106 -4.39 -7.44 13.23
N MET A 107 -4.10 -6.14 13.24
CA MET A 107 -4.38 -5.25 14.38
C MET A 107 -5.88 -5.10 14.68
N ARG A 108 -6.76 -5.49 13.75
CA ARG A 108 -8.22 -5.51 13.90
C ARG A 108 -8.81 -6.93 13.92
N ASN A 109 -7.98 -7.94 14.20
CA ASN A 109 -8.33 -9.37 14.16
C ASN A 109 -8.80 -9.85 12.79
N GLY A 110 -8.18 -9.32 11.73
CA GLY A 110 -8.31 -9.81 10.36
C GLY A 110 -9.24 -8.98 9.49
N ALA A 111 -9.03 -9.03 8.17
CA ALA A 111 -9.90 -8.41 7.19
C ALA A 111 -11.22 -9.19 7.00
N ASP A 112 -12.30 -8.47 6.66
CA ASP A 112 -13.62 -9.06 6.41
C ASP A 112 -13.73 -9.65 4.98
N PHE A 113 -13.00 -9.05 4.03
CA PHE A 113 -12.96 -9.47 2.63
C PHE A 113 -11.52 -9.48 2.11
N SER A 114 -11.18 -10.42 1.23
CA SER A 114 -9.83 -10.51 0.66
C SER A 114 -9.85 -11.12 -0.74
N VAL A 115 -9.20 -10.46 -1.69
CA VAL A 115 -8.94 -10.96 -3.05
C VAL A 115 -7.45 -10.79 -3.35
N PHE A 116 -6.78 -11.89 -3.67
CA PHE A 116 -5.39 -11.92 -4.13
C PHE A 116 -5.34 -12.28 -5.61
N ILE A 117 -4.54 -11.54 -6.38
CA ILE A 117 -4.24 -11.85 -7.78
C ILE A 117 -2.72 -11.89 -7.92
N ASN A 118 -2.14 -13.08 -7.99
CA ASN A 118 -0.69 -13.23 -8.14
C ASN A 118 -0.33 -14.57 -8.78
N THR A 119 0.94 -14.70 -9.17
CA THR A 119 1.49 -15.87 -9.85
C THR A 119 2.34 -16.76 -8.91
N ALA A 120 2.47 -16.37 -7.63
CA ALA A 120 3.35 -17.04 -6.69
C ALA A 120 2.71 -18.32 -6.11
N ASN A 121 3.54 -19.32 -5.89
CA ASN A 121 3.14 -20.66 -5.45
C ASN A 121 3.59 -20.94 -4.02
N GLU A 122 2.86 -21.79 -3.30
CA GLU A 122 3.11 -22.04 -1.88
C GLU A 122 4.31 -22.94 -1.58
N PHE A 123 4.83 -23.67 -2.57
CA PHE A 123 5.82 -24.75 -2.35
C PHE A 123 7.15 -24.27 -1.76
N ASP A 124 7.48 -22.99 -1.94
CA ASP A 124 8.73 -22.38 -1.44
C ASP A 124 8.59 -21.78 -0.03
N GLY A 125 7.39 -21.86 0.57
CA GLY A 125 7.10 -21.30 1.90
C GLY A 125 7.17 -19.77 1.96
N SER A 126 7.10 -19.08 0.82
CA SER A 126 7.14 -17.62 0.78
C SER A 126 5.80 -16.99 1.18
N ASP A 127 5.85 -15.84 1.87
CA ASP A 127 4.63 -15.05 2.11
C ASP A 127 3.98 -14.65 0.77
N ALA A 128 4.75 -14.37 -0.27
CA ALA A 128 4.20 -14.02 -1.59
C ALA A 128 3.32 -15.15 -2.16
N GLY A 129 3.75 -16.41 -2.02
CA GLY A 129 3.07 -17.60 -2.52
C GLY A 129 1.96 -18.15 -1.63
N ALA A 130 1.97 -17.79 -0.34
CA ALA A 130 1.01 -18.26 0.65
C ALA A 130 -0.45 -18.17 0.18
N ARG A 131 -1.22 -19.22 0.45
CA ARG A 131 -2.68 -19.22 0.26
C ARG A 131 -3.35 -18.31 1.30
N PRO A 132 -4.55 -17.78 1.02
CA PRO A 132 -5.28 -16.97 2.00
C PRO A 132 -5.52 -17.67 3.34
N ASP A 133 -5.65 -19.00 3.34
CA ASP A 133 -5.84 -19.80 4.56
C ASP A 133 -4.66 -19.68 5.53
N GLU A 134 -3.44 -19.44 5.04
CA GLU A 134 -2.31 -19.11 5.90
C GLU A 134 -2.52 -17.76 6.59
N ALA A 135 -3.00 -16.74 5.86
CA ALA A 135 -3.31 -15.45 6.47
C ALA A 135 -4.47 -15.55 7.50
N VAL A 136 -5.38 -16.51 7.35
CA VAL A 136 -6.40 -16.82 8.37
C VAL A 136 -5.77 -17.40 9.64
N SER A 137 -4.77 -18.28 9.53
CA SER A 137 -4.10 -18.89 10.70
C SER A 137 -3.42 -17.83 11.59
N TRP A 138 -2.85 -16.79 10.97
CA TRP A 138 -2.26 -15.66 11.67
C TRP A 138 -3.26 -14.64 12.21
N GLY A 139 -4.53 -14.71 11.81
CA GLY A 139 -5.53 -13.68 12.12
C GLY A 139 -5.40 -12.40 11.28
N LYS A 140 -4.67 -12.45 10.15
CA LYS A 140 -4.59 -11.35 9.16
C LYS A 140 -5.87 -11.29 8.30
N ILE A 141 -6.58 -12.41 8.16
CA ILE A 141 -7.92 -12.54 7.58
C ILE A 141 -8.84 -13.18 8.62
N LYS A 142 -10.11 -12.75 8.71
CA LYS A 142 -11.09 -13.35 9.61
C LYS A 142 -11.43 -14.79 9.22
N ARG A 143 -11.75 -15.63 10.19
CA ARG A 143 -12.12 -17.04 9.95
C ARG A 143 -13.42 -17.17 9.16
N GLU A 144 -14.32 -16.21 9.31
CA GLU A 144 -15.63 -16.18 8.66
C GLU A 144 -15.57 -15.53 7.27
N ALA A 145 -14.42 -14.99 6.87
CA ALA A 145 -14.23 -14.38 5.56
C ALA A 145 -14.25 -15.47 4.47
N LYS A 146 -14.57 -15.05 3.24
CA LYS A 146 -14.50 -15.89 2.04
C LYS A 146 -13.37 -15.38 1.13
N PRO A 147 -12.10 -15.61 1.48
CA PRO A 147 -11.00 -15.07 0.72
C PRO A 147 -10.85 -15.80 -0.62
N VAL A 148 -10.44 -15.07 -1.66
CA VAL A 148 -10.23 -15.61 -3.01
C VAL A 148 -8.78 -15.35 -3.44
N LYS A 149 -8.12 -16.35 -4.03
CA LYS A 149 -6.84 -16.20 -4.72
C LYS A 149 -7.00 -16.62 -6.18
N ILE A 150 -6.65 -15.74 -7.10
CA ILE A 150 -6.60 -16.00 -8.54
C ILE A 150 -5.14 -16.16 -8.94
N TYR A 151 -4.78 -17.36 -9.42
CA TYR A 151 -3.45 -17.68 -9.93
C TYR A 151 -3.33 -17.22 -11.38
N ALA A 152 -3.01 -15.94 -11.57
CA ALA A 152 -2.92 -15.33 -12.89
C ALA A 152 -2.07 -14.06 -12.86
N ASP A 153 -1.64 -13.63 -14.05
CA ASP A 153 -1.05 -12.31 -14.25
C ASP A 153 -2.11 -11.22 -14.05
N ALA A 154 -1.81 -10.22 -13.22
CA ALA A 154 -2.71 -9.12 -12.92
C ALA A 154 -3.05 -8.28 -14.16
N SER A 155 -2.14 -8.18 -15.14
CA SER A 155 -2.40 -7.44 -16.39
C SER A 155 -3.56 -8.02 -17.20
N LEU A 156 -3.81 -9.32 -17.10
CA LEU A 156 -4.93 -9.99 -17.77
C LEU A 156 -6.23 -9.88 -16.97
N ILE A 157 -6.17 -10.13 -15.66
CA ILE A 157 -7.37 -10.29 -14.83
C ILE A 157 -7.87 -8.97 -14.25
N PHE A 158 -6.97 -8.06 -13.87
CA PHE A 158 -7.36 -6.86 -13.15
C PHE A 158 -8.25 -5.92 -13.98
N PRO A 159 -8.02 -5.69 -15.29
CA PRO A 159 -8.95 -4.90 -16.12
C PRO A 159 -10.36 -5.49 -16.17
N LEU A 160 -10.49 -6.82 -16.29
CA LEU A 160 -11.79 -7.51 -16.29
C LEU A 160 -12.48 -7.41 -14.93
N LEU A 161 -11.72 -7.57 -13.84
CA LEU A 161 -12.24 -7.39 -12.49
C LEU A 161 -12.79 -5.97 -12.30
N VAL A 162 -12.05 -4.94 -12.72
CA VAL A 162 -12.47 -3.54 -12.65
C VAL A 162 -13.74 -3.33 -13.48
N ALA A 163 -13.79 -3.87 -14.70
CA ALA A 163 -14.95 -3.78 -15.60
C ALA A 163 -16.22 -4.37 -14.97
N GLU A 164 -16.11 -5.51 -14.29
CA GLU A 164 -17.26 -6.20 -13.66
C GLU A 164 -17.54 -5.78 -12.21
N THR A 165 -16.76 -4.87 -11.64
CA THR A 165 -16.95 -4.39 -10.27
C THR A 165 -16.97 -2.86 -10.21
N PHE A 166 -15.82 -2.21 -10.01
CA PHE A 166 -15.72 -0.76 -9.80
C PHE A 166 -16.36 0.05 -10.92
N ALA A 167 -16.14 -0.31 -12.19
CA ALA A 167 -16.68 0.44 -13.33
C ALA A 167 -18.22 0.36 -13.41
N ARG A 168 -18.83 -0.77 -13.04
CA ARG A 168 -20.30 -0.94 -13.01
C ARG A 168 -20.99 -0.02 -12.02
N TYR A 169 -20.30 0.46 -10.99
CA TYR A 169 -20.87 1.38 -10.01
C TYR A 169 -20.57 2.86 -10.32
N HIS A 170 -19.81 3.14 -11.39
CA HIS A 170 -19.38 4.49 -11.73
C HIS A 170 -19.94 4.99 -13.08
N HIS A 171 -20.40 4.08 -13.94
CA HIS A 171 -20.97 4.38 -15.26
C HIS A 171 -22.51 4.25 -15.33
N TYR A 172 -23.21 4.32 -14.19
CA TYR A 172 -24.67 4.40 -14.10
C TYR A 172 -25.10 5.58 -13.23
#